data_AF-A0A954V3A6-F1
#
_entry.id   AF-A0A954V3A6-F1
#
_cell.length_a   1.000
_cell.length_b   1.000
_cell.length_c   1.000
_cell.angle_alpha   90.00
_cell.angle_beta   90.00
_cell.angle_gamma   90.00
#
_symmetry.space_group_name_H-M   'P 1'
#
loop_
_entity.id
_entity.type
_entity.pdbx_description
1 polymer ?
#
loop_
_entity_poly.entity_id
_entity_poly.type
_entity_poly.pdbx_seq_one_letter_code
_entity_poly.pdbx_strand_id
1 'polypeptide(L)'
;LGFEPREDYAHLVNESRGRRVFPALPAQSLLLQKAANQTPHGGGSRIEVDSHEYRLLQRWIASGLPYGDPAQAHVTSIEVVPRHASLERGASQQLSVVAIYSDGSIEDITRTAQYESNNTDLADVSVRGLVSLTERPGDVAIMTRFQGQVAVFRATVPLGISIEAWPKSRNVVDELVFAKLNALGIPPSPECDDATFIRRATLDLCGRLPTIAEAQAFVQSTAEDKYESTIDRLLTTVDHAEFFAKKWSTILRNRRDSAGYQAGTFAFYDWLRDGFYDNKPYDQMVNELLTASGSVDSNPPVTWLREVASTESRVEDAAQLFLGQRIQCARCHHHPFEKWSQADYFHMAAFFSKVTRS
;
A
#
# COMPACT_ATOMS: atom_id res chain seq x y z
N LEU A 1 2.22 -19.59 -8.24
CA LEU A 1 1.11 -18.69 -8.61
C LEU A 1 0.58 -19.15 -9.96
N GLY A 2 -0.25 -20.18 -9.98
CA GLY A 2 -1.02 -20.49 -11.18
C GLY A 2 -2.15 -19.48 -11.22
N PHE A 3 -2.08 -18.50 -12.12
CA PHE A 3 -3.11 -17.48 -12.26
C PHE A 3 -4.32 -18.02 -13.02
N GLU A 4 -4.08 -18.99 -13.92
CA GLU A 4 -5.09 -19.70 -14.70
C GLU A 4 -4.88 -21.21 -14.54
N PRO A 5 -5.24 -21.82 -13.39
CA PRO A 5 -4.97 -23.23 -13.11
C PRO A 5 -5.46 -24.19 -14.20
N ARG A 6 -6.55 -23.82 -14.88
CA ARG A 6 -7.13 -24.58 -16.00
C ARG A 6 -6.23 -24.57 -17.22
N GLU A 7 -5.72 -23.40 -17.59
CA GLU A 7 -4.78 -23.26 -18.70
C GLU A 7 -3.45 -23.92 -18.36
N ASP A 8 -2.92 -23.68 -17.15
CA ASP A 8 -1.69 -24.31 -16.65
C ASP A 8 -1.79 -25.84 -16.74
N TYR A 9 -2.90 -26.42 -16.28
CA TYR A 9 -3.15 -27.85 -16.41
C TYR A 9 -3.23 -28.30 -17.87
N ALA A 10 -3.96 -27.59 -18.73
CA ALA A 10 -4.07 -27.94 -20.14
C ALA A 10 -2.69 -27.88 -20.84
N HIS A 11 -1.86 -26.90 -20.52
CA HIS A 11 -0.48 -26.77 -21.00
C HIS A 11 0.45 -27.87 -20.49
N LEU A 12 0.26 -28.31 -19.25
CA LEU A 12 1.07 -29.38 -18.66
C LEU A 12 0.65 -30.77 -19.14
N VAL A 13 -0.65 -31.03 -19.27
CA VAL A 13 -1.21 -32.37 -19.47
C VAL A 13 -1.61 -32.64 -20.91
N ASN A 14 -2.19 -31.68 -21.61
CA ASN A 14 -2.80 -31.90 -22.93
C ASN A 14 -1.94 -31.39 -24.09
N GLU A 15 -1.22 -30.29 -23.89
CA GLU A 15 -0.42 -29.67 -24.94
C GLU A 15 0.70 -30.61 -25.43
N SER A 16 1.09 -30.46 -26.70
CA SER A 16 2.11 -31.31 -27.34
C SER A 16 1.79 -32.81 -27.25
N ARG A 17 0.50 -33.18 -27.26
CA ARG A 17 -0.01 -34.57 -27.11
C ARG A 17 0.42 -35.21 -25.77
N GLY A 18 0.47 -34.42 -24.70
CA GLY A 18 0.80 -34.87 -23.35
C GLY A 18 2.26 -35.29 -23.14
N ARG A 19 3.17 -35.00 -24.08
CA ARG A 19 4.59 -35.39 -24.01
C ARG A 19 5.34 -34.83 -22.79
N ARG A 20 4.77 -33.86 -22.07
CA ARG A 20 5.40 -33.22 -20.91
C ARG A 20 5.34 -34.08 -19.64
N VAL A 21 4.36 -34.98 -19.56
CA VAL A 21 4.10 -35.84 -18.41
C VAL A 21 4.05 -37.29 -18.85
N PHE A 22 4.63 -38.19 -18.07
CA PHE A 22 4.68 -39.62 -18.38
C PHE A 22 4.25 -40.44 -17.15
N PRO A 23 2.94 -40.69 -16.97
CA PRO A 23 2.41 -41.35 -15.77
C PRO A 23 2.98 -42.75 -15.50
N ALA A 24 3.32 -43.51 -16.55
CA ALA A 24 3.89 -44.85 -16.40
C ALA A 24 5.30 -44.85 -15.80
N LEU A 25 6.08 -43.78 -16.04
CA LEU A 25 7.40 -43.55 -15.46
C LEU A 25 7.53 -42.08 -15.08
N PRO A 26 6.93 -41.65 -13.95
CA PRO A 26 6.80 -40.24 -13.59
C PRO A 26 8.11 -39.47 -13.62
N ALA A 27 9.21 -40.08 -13.13
CA ALA A 27 10.55 -39.47 -13.12
C ALA A 27 11.12 -39.15 -14.52
N GLN A 28 10.62 -39.79 -15.58
CA GLN A 28 11.02 -39.52 -16.97
C GLN A 28 10.15 -38.44 -17.64
N SER A 29 9.18 -37.86 -16.92
CA SER A 29 8.39 -36.74 -17.43
C SER A 29 9.29 -35.56 -17.76
N LEU A 30 9.17 -34.99 -18.96
CA LEU A 30 9.95 -33.81 -19.36
C LEU A 30 9.75 -32.64 -18.38
N LEU A 31 8.58 -32.54 -17.73
CA LEU A 31 8.33 -31.58 -16.66
C LEU A 31 9.38 -31.69 -15.53
N LEU A 32 9.59 -32.90 -15.01
CA LEU A 32 10.57 -33.15 -13.93
C LEU A 32 12.01 -33.08 -14.45
N GLN A 33 12.29 -33.68 -15.61
CA GLN A 33 13.64 -33.70 -16.17
C GLN A 33 14.16 -32.30 -16.49
N LYS A 34 13.32 -31.42 -17.04
CA LYS A 34 13.71 -30.03 -17.30
C LYS A 34 13.78 -29.24 -16.00
N ALA A 35 12.78 -29.35 -15.12
CA ALA A 35 12.80 -28.60 -13.86
C ALA A 35 14.02 -28.93 -12.99
N ALA A 36 14.48 -30.20 -12.98
CA ALA A 36 15.69 -30.64 -12.30
C ALA A 36 16.98 -30.49 -13.14
N ASN A 37 16.91 -29.86 -14.30
CA ASN A 37 18.02 -29.67 -15.25
C ASN A 37 18.75 -30.97 -15.65
N GLN A 38 18.02 -32.09 -15.67
CA GLN A 38 18.51 -33.40 -16.16
C GLN A 38 18.47 -33.50 -17.69
N THR A 39 17.82 -32.54 -18.36
CA THR A 39 17.76 -32.45 -19.84
C THR A 39 18.04 -31.01 -20.28
N PRO A 40 18.84 -30.80 -21.34
CA PRO A 40 19.17 -29.46 -21.83
C PRO A 40 17.95 -28.61 -22.15
N HIS A 41 17.90 -27.42 -21.57
CA HIS A 41 16.92 -26.37 -21.86
C HIS A 41 17.44 -25.02 -21.32
N GLY A 42 16.90 -23.90 -21.80
CA GLY A 42 17.37 -22.56 -21.40
C GLY A 42 16.90 -22.07 -20.02
N GLY A 43 16.15 -22.88 -19.27
CA GLY A 43 15.47 -22.46 -18.03
C GLY A 43 16.28 -22.63 -16.75
N GLY A 44 17.38 -23.38 -16.80
CA GLY A 44 18.21 -23.73 -15.64
C GLY A 44 17.51 -24.69 -14.65
N SER A 45 18.18 -25.02 -13.55
CA SER A 45 17.56 -25.82 -12.49
C SER A 45 16.58 -24.97 -11.68
N ARG A 46 15.38 -25.51 -11.46
CA ARG A 46 14.31 -24.88 -10.67
C ARG A 46 13.93 -25.71 -9.44
N ILE A 47 14.15 -27.01 -9.48
CA ILE A 47 13.96 -27.94 -8.36
C ILE A 47 15.15 -28.89 -8.28
N GLU A 48 15.47 -29.40 -7.10
CA GLU A 48 16.48 -30.45 -6.94
C GLU A 48 15.84 -31.83 -7.11
N VAL A 49 16.62 -32.80 -7.59
CA VAL A 49 16.19 -34.20 -7.62
C VAL A 49 15.90 -34.64 -6.19
N ASP A 50 14.79 -35.35 -6.00
CA ASP A 50 14.33 -35.82 -4.68
C ASP A 50 13.98 -34.73 -3.67
N SER A 51 13.90 -33.46 -4.08
CA SER A 51 13.33 -32.40 -3.25
C SER A 51 11.86 -32.68 -2.92
N HIS A 52 11.31 -31.97 -1.94
CA HIS A 52 9.90 -32.11 -1.59
C HIS A 52 8.99 -31.82 -2.80
N GLU A 53 9.31 -30.75 -3.54
CA GLU A 53 8.60 -30.29 -4.74
C GLU A 53 8.72 -31.30 -5.88
N TYR A 54 9.91 -31.88 -6.07
CA TYR A 54 10.12 -32.96 -7.04
C TYR A 54 9.22 -34.16 -6.73
N ARG A 55 9.23 -34.64 -5.47
CA ARG A 55 8.40 -35.78 -5.06
C ARG A 55 6.91 -35.45 -5.09
N LEU A 56 6.52 -34.20 -4.83
CA LEU A 56 5.13 -33.75 -4.94
C LEU A 56 4.63 -33.85 -6.38
N LEU A 57 5.36 -33.26 -7.33
CA LEU A 57 5.04 -33.34 -8.75
C LEU A 57 5.09 -34.79 -9.26
N GLN A 58 6.07 -35.57 -8.82
CA GLN A 58 6.18 -36.99 -9.17
C GLN A 58 4.97 -37.79 -8.68
N ARG A 59 4.51 -37.58 -7.43
CA ARG A 59 3.28 -38.20 -6.92
C ARG A 59 2.05 -37.75 -7.69
N TRP A 60 1.92 -36.46 -7.99
CA TRP A 60 0.81 -35.94 -8.79
C TRP A 60 0.73 -36.61 -10.18
N ILE A 61 1.87 -36.77 -10.85
CA ILE A 61 1.97 -37.50 -12.12
C ILE A 61 1.62 -38.99 -11.95
N ALA A 62 2.15 -39.63 -10.90
CA ALA A 62 1.89 -41.05 -10.61
C ALA A 62 0.41 -41.33 -10.30
N SER A 63 -0.29 -40.39 -9.67
CA SER A 63 -1.72 -40.48 -9.35
C SER A 63 -2.64 -40.25 -10.56
N GLY A 64 -2.11 -40.15 -11.77
CA GLY A 64 -2.90 -39.96 -12.98
C GLY A 64 -3.28 -38.50 -13.25
N LEU A 65 -2.48 -37.54 -12.74
CA LEU A 65 -2.61 -36.12 -13.05
C LEU A 65 -3.99 -35.54 -12.67
N PRO A 66 -4.49 -35.72 -11.43
CA PRO A 66 -5.78 -35.16 -11.07
C PRO A 66 -5.77 -33.63 -11.19
N TYR A 67 -6.78 -33.05 -11.85
CA TYR A 67 -6.92 -31.59 -11.94
C TYR A 67 -7.23 -30.93 -10.59
N GLY A 68 -7.99 -31.63 -9.75
CA GLY A 68 -8.61 -31.08 -8.53
C GLY A 68 -10.13 -30.97 -8.71
N ASP A 69 -10.85 -31.00 -7.58
CA ASP A 69 -12.30 -30.83 -7.55
C ASP A 69 -12.63 -29.34 -7.29
N PRO A 70 -13.43 -28.65 -8.11
CA PRO A 70 -13.86 -27.27 -7.83
C PRO A 70 -14.62 -27.13 -6.49
N ALA A 71 -15.20 -28.22 -5.97
CA ALA A 71 -15.83 -28.25 -4.65
C ALA A 71 -14.83 -28.43 -3.49
N GLN A 72 -13.55 -28.64 -3.81
CA GLN A 72 -12.50 -28.80 -2.81
C GLN A 72 -12.24 -27.47 -2.10
N ALA A 73 -11.81 -27.56 -0.84
CA ALA A 73 -11.56 -26.38 -0.03
C ALA A 73 -10.50 -25.49 -0.69
N HIS A 74 -10.76 -24.19 -0.71
CA HIS A 74 -9.83 -23.18 -1.26
C HIS A 74 -9.25 -22.34 -0.13
N VAL A 75 -8.07 -21.77 -0.35
CA VAL A 75 -7.39 -20.93 0.65
C VAL A 75 -8.18 -19.63 0.84
N THR A 76 -8.65 -19.38 2.05
CA THR A 76 -9.34 -18.14 2.42
C THR A 76 -8.39 -17.08 2.95
N SER A 77 -7.30 -17.50 3.60
CA SER A 77 -6.28 -16.60 4.14
C SER A 77 -4.98 -17.35 4.44
N ILE A 78 -3.90 -16.60 4.61
CA ILE A 78 -2.63 -17.12 5.14
C ILE A 78 -2.20 -16.34 6.37
N GLU A 79 -1.48 -17.01 7.27
CA GLU A 79 -0.89 -16.39 8.44
C GLU A 79 0.61 -16.66 8.51
N VAL A 80 1.38 -15.65 8.89
CA VAL A 80 2.83 -15.74 9.13
C VAL A 80 3.07 -15.61 10.63
N VAL A 81 3.88 -16.53 11.17
CA VAL A 81 4.25 -16.58 12.58
C VAL A 81 5.78 -16.55 12.71
N PRO A 82 6.36 -15.62 13.50
CA PRO A 82 5.68 -14.49 14.14
C PRO A 82 5.19 -13.45 13.11
N ARG A 83 4.20 -12.62 13.48
CA ARG A 83 3.75 -11.47 12.65
C ARG A 83 4.67 -10.26 12.80
N HIS A 84 5.28 -10.11 13.97
CA HIS A 84 6.22 -9.04 14.29
C HIS A 84 7.33 -9.57 15.21
N ALA A 85 8.55 -9.08 15.03
CA ALA A 85 9.64 -9.30 15.97
C ALA A 85 10.50 -8.03 16.10
N SER A 86 10.98 -7.76 17.30
CA SER A 86 12.10 -6.85 17.53
C SER A 86 13.36 -7.69 17.67
N LEU A 87 14.34 -7.43 16.81
CA LEU A 87 15.51 -8.29 16.63
C LEU A 87 16.78 -7.45 16.69
N GLU A 88 17.86 -8.06 17.17
CA GLU A 88 19.19 -7.45 17.15
C GLU A 88 19.75 -7.38 15.71
N ARG A 89 20.77 -6.54 15.54
CA ARG A 89 21.50 -6.41 14.28
C ARG A 89 22.16 -7.74 13.92
N GLY A 90 22.14 -8.10 12.63
CA GLY A 90 22.71 -9.35 12.15
C GLY A 90 21.94 -10.62 12.54
N ALA A 91 20.83 -10.50 13.30
CA ALA A 91 20.05 -11.66 13.74
C ALA A 91 19.30 -12.34 12.59
N SER A 92 18.91 -13.60 12.80
CA SER A 92 18.06 -14.35 11.89
C SER A 92 16.73 -14.75 12.55
N GLN A 93 15.67 -14.83 11.76
CA GLN A 93 14.34 -15.24 12.20
C GLN A 93 13.74 -16.23 11.20
N GLN A 94 13.41 -17.45 11.67
CA GLN A 94 12.64 -18.40 10.87
C GLN A 94 11.15 -18.04 10.93
N LEU A 95 10.48 -17.99 9.79
CA LEU A 95 9.04 -17.82 9.68
C LEU A 95 8.36 -19.19 9.54
N SER A 96 7.16 -19.31 10.11
CA SER A 96 6.21 -20.38 9.83
C SER A 96 5.01 -19.76 9.13
N VAL A 97 4.52 -20.40 8.07
CA VAL A 97 3.39 -19.90 7.30
C VAL A 97 2.33 -20.98 7.21
N VAL A 98 1.09 -20.63 7.57
CA VAL A 98 -0.04 -21.54 7.46
C VAL A 98 -1.10 -20.99 6.53
N ALA A 99 -1.71 -21.87 5.74
CA ALA A 99 -2.90 -21.59 4.95
C ALA A 99 -4.13 -22.05 5.72
N ILE A 100 -5.16 -21.21 5.71
CA ILE A 100 -6.49 -21.52 6.26
C ILE A 100 -7.41 -21.72 5.06
N TYR A 101 -8.08 -22.88 5.01
CA TYR A 101 -8.97 -23.26 3.93
C TYR A 101 -10.44 -23.00 4.28
N SER A 102 -11.29 -22.95 3.25
CA SER A 102 -12.72 -22.67 3.37
C SER A 102 -13.51 -23.72 4.17
N ASP A 103 -12.96 -24.92 4.37
CA ASP A 103 -13.51 -25.98 5.21
C ASP A 103 -13.01 -25.91 6.67
N GLY A 104 -12.20 -24.91 7.01
CA GLY A 104 -11.58 -24.72 8.32
C GLY A 104 -10.30 -25.50 8.54
N SER A 105 -9.83 -26.30 7.57
CA SER A 105 -8.55 -26.99 7.67
C SER A 105 -7.37 -26.00 7.60
N ILE A 106 -6.26 -26.37 8.25
CA ILE A 106 -5.04 -25.56 8.33
C ILE A 106 -3.87 -26.41 7.85
N GLU A 107 -3.04 -25.85 6.96
CA GLU A 107 -1.87 -26.51 6.38
C GLU A 107 -0.61 -25.64 6.53
N ASP A 108 0.51 -26.26 6.88
CA ASP A 108 1.81 -25.60 6.83
C ASP A 108 2.28 -25.47 5.38
N ILE A 109 2.41 -24.22 4.93
CA ILE A 109 2.83 -23.85 3.58
C ILE A 109 4.18 -23.13 3.56
N THR A 110 4.96 -23.22 4.65
CA THR A 110 6.23 -22.48 4.81
C THR A 110 7.20 -22.70 3.64
N ARG A 111 7.17 -23.88 3.02
CA ARG A 111 8.05 -24.25 1.90
C ARG A 111 7.49 -23.89 0.52
N THR A 112 6.19 -23.68 0.42
CA THR A 112 5.48 -23.44 -0.84
C THR A 112 5.03 -21.99 -0.99
N ALA A 113 5.06 -21.23 0.10
CA ALA A 113 4.89 -19.78 0.11
C ALA A 113 6.08 -19.08 -0.58
N GLN A 114 5.80 -17.92 -1.15
CA GLN A 114 6.81 -17.03 -1.72
C GLN A 114 7.09 -15.90 -0.73
N TYR A 115 8.36 -15.57 -0.56
CA TYR A 115 8.82 -14.51 0.35
C TYR A 115 9.52 -13.41 -0.43
N GLU A 116 9.32 -12.16 -0.02
CA GLU A 116 9.95 -10.99 -0.63
C GLU A 116 10.21 -9.93 0.46
N SER A 117 11.43 -9.41 0.51
CA SER A 117 11.77 -8.27 1.37
C SER A 117 11.43 -6.97 0.66
N ASN A 118 10.79 -6.03 1.36
CA ASN A 118 10.58 -4.68 0.82
C ASN A 118 11.86 -3.83 0.83
N ASN A 119 12.90 -4.25 1.54
CA ASN A 119 14.19 -3.58 1.59
C ASN A 119 15.32 -4.58 1.87
N THR A 120 15.98 -5.02 0.79
CA THR A 120 17.11 -5.97 0.84
C THR A 120 18.36 -5.40 1.51
N ASP A 121 18.46 -4.07 1.67
CA ASP A 121 19.57 -3.47 2.44
C ASP A 121 19.44 -3.72 3.95
N LEU A 122 18.22 -4.02 4.43
CA LEU A 122 17.92 -4.28 5.84
C LEU A 122 17.76 -5.77 6.13
N ALA A 123 17.09 -6.51 5.26
CA ALA A 123 16.92 -7.95 5.41
C ALA A 123 16.75 -8.68 4.09
N ASP A 124 17.34 -9.87 4.03
CA ASP A 124 17.05 -10.88 3.01
C ASP A 124 16.19 -12.00 3.58
N VAL A 125 15.49 -12.71 2.71
CA VAL A 125 14.69 -13.88 3.06
C VAL A 125 14.94 -15.02 2.10
N SER A 126 15.19 -16.21 2.64
CA SER A 126 15.36 -17.41 1.83
C SER A 126 14.02 -17.98 1.35
N VAL A 127 14.06 -18.87 0.35
CA VAL A 127 12.90 -19.63 -0.12
C VAL A 127 12.25 -20.52 0.95
N ARG A 128 12.91 -20.73 2.09
CA ARG A 128 12.40 -21.52 3.23
C ARG A 128 11.85 -20.63 4.35
N GLY A 129 11.72 -19.32 4.14
CA GLY A 129 11.22 -18.39 5.15
C GLY A 129 12.22 -18.02 6.25
N LEU A 130 13.52 -18.31 6.07
CA LEU A 130 14.56 -17.80 6.97
C LEU A 130 14.92 -16.36 6.59
N VAL A 131 14.58 -15.41 7.47
CA VAL A 131 14.92 -13.99 7.37
C VAL A 131 16.29 -13.76 8.00
N SER A 132 17.15 -13.01 7.32
CA SER A 132 18.49 -12.63 7.80
C SER A 132 18.63 -11.11 7.76
N LEU A 133 18.86 -10.49 8.91
CA LEU A 133 19.01 -9.05 9.03
C LEU A 133 20.45 -8.63 8.77
N THR A 134 20.62 -7.41 8.27
CA THR A 134 21.94 -6.77 8.18
C THR A 134 22.28 -6.04 9.48
N GLU A 135 23.42 -5.35 9.51
CA GLU A 135 23.85 -4.53 10.64
C GLU A 135 23.13 -3.17 10.73
N ARG A 136 22.23 -2.87 9.79
CA ARG A 136 21.55 -1.57 9.73
C ARG A 136 20.30 -1.56 10.62
N PRO A 137 20.10 -0.52 11.44
CA PRO A 137 18.85 -0.34 12.16
C PRO A 137 17.73 0.12 11.23
N GLY A 138 16.48 -0.17 11.60
CA GLY A 138 15.30 0.24 10.84
C GLY A 138 14.16 -0.77 10.93
N ASP A 139 13.16 -0.56 10.09
CA ASP A 139 12.04 -1.48 9.92
C ASP A 139 12.05 -2.10 8.54
N VAL A 140 11.78 -3.40 8.51
CA VAL A 140 11.68 -4.17 7.27
C VAL A 140 10.47 -5.07 7.31
N ALA A 141 9.81 -5.22 6.17
CA ALA A 141 8.66 -6.07 5.99
C ALA A 141 9.01 -7.20 5.02
N ILE A 142 8.76 -8.43 5.46
CA ILE A 142 8.84 -9.62 4.63
C ILE A 142 7.42 -10.00 4.21
N MET A 143 7.12 -9.77 2.95
CA MET A 143 5.87 -10.16 2.34
C MET A 143 5.88 -11.64 2.04
N THR A 144 4.80 -12.33 2.41
CA THR A 144 4.58 -13.75 2.16
C THR A 144 3.35 -13.91 1.30
N ARG A 145 3.42 -14.74 0.26
CA ARG A 145 2.31 -14.99 -0.67
C ARG A 145 2.07 -16.46 -0.91
N PHE A 146 0.80 -16.82 -1.02
CA PHE A 146 0.37 -18.15 -1.42
C PHE A 146 -1.06 -18.11 -1.97
N GLN A 147 -1.28 -18.69 -3.15
CA GLN A 147 -2.60 -18.77 -3.81
C GLN A 147 -3.41 -17.45 -3.80
N GLY A 148 -2.77 -16.33 -4.10
CA GLY A 148 -3.43 -15.00 -4.14
C GLY A 148 -3.61 -14.33 -2.78
N GLN A 149 -3.35 -15.03 -1.68
CA GLN A 149 -3.36 -14.46 -0.34
C GLN A 149 -1.99 -13.88 0.03
N VAL A 150 -2.01 -12.83 0.85
CA VAL A 150 -0.83 -12.10 1.31
C VAL A 150 -0.84 -11.99 2.83
N ALA A 151 0.31 -12.26 3.45
CA ALA A 151 0.58 -11.95 4.85
C ALA A 151 1.96 -11.29 4.97
N VAL A 152 2.19 -10.57 6.07
CA VAL A 152 3.42 -9.80 6.25
C VAL A 152 4.01 -10.07 7.63
N PHE A 153 5.29 -10.41 7.66
CA PHE A 153 6.11 -10.34 8.86
C PHE A 153 6.83 -8.98 8.91
N ARG A 154 6.84 -8.32 10.06
CA ARG A 154 7.59 -7.07 10.27
C ARG A 154 8.70 -7.27 11.28
N ALA A 155 9.94 -7.04 10.88
CA ALA A 155 11.08 -6.97 11.79
C ALA A 155 11.43 -5.51 12.08
N THR A 156 11.63 -5.20 13.35
CA THR A 156 12.20 -3.92 13.82
C THR A 156 13.58 -4.19 14.37
N VAL A 157 14.59 -3.51 13.82
CA VAL A 157 15.96 -3.49 14.33
C VAL A 157 16.19 -2.16 15.01
N PRO A 158 16.20 -2.11 16.36
CA PRO A 158 16.36 -0.85 17.07
C PRO A 158 17.71 -0.20 16.78
N LEU A 159 17.71 1.14 16.71
CA LEU A 159 18.91 1.95 16.72
C LEU A 159 19.67 1.77 18.04
N GLY A 160 18.95 1.56 19.14
CA GLY A 160 19.51 1.22 20.45
C GLY A 160 19.98 2.42 21.26
N ILE A 161 19.50 3.63 20.97
CA ILE A 161 19.79 4.80 21.79
C ILE A 161 18.87 4.77 23.03
N SER A 162 19.45 4.98 24.20
CA SER A 162 18.69 5.06 25.46
C SER A 162 17.72 6.23 25.42
N ILE A 163 16.48 5.99 25.86
CA ILE A 163 15.43 7.00 25.91
C ILE A 163 15.19 7.35 27.37
N GLU A 164 15.61 8.55 27.77
CA GLU A 164 15.57 8.99 29.17
C GLU A 164 14.17 9.48 29.57
N ALA A 165 13.49 10.21 28.68
CA ALA A 165 12.15 10.74 28.92
C ALA A 165 11.39 10.94 27.62
N TRP A 166 10.08 10.74 27.68
CA TRP A 166 9.14 11.07 26.60
C TRP A 166 8.43 12.39 26.88
N PRO A 167 8.27 13.28 25.89
CA PRO A 167 7.34 14.39 25.98
C PRO A 167 5.94 13.89 26.31
N LYS A 168 5.13 14.74 26.95
CA LYS A 168 3.73 14.43 27.19
C LYS A 168 3.00 14.36 25.85
N SER A 169 2.39 13.21 25.55
CA SER A 169 1.50 13.07 24.41
C SER A 169 0.35 14.07 24.49
N ARG A 170 0.09 14.81 23.40
CA ARG A 170 -1.01 15.78 23.30
C ARG A 170 -2.21 15.20 22.55
N ASN A 171 -2.00 14.20 21.71
CA ASN A 171 -3.04 13.60 20.87
C ASN A 171 -2.67 12.16 20.46
N VAL A 172 -3.59 11.48 19.79
CA VAL A 172 -3.41 10.09 19.32
C VAL A 172 -2.23 9.93 18.33
N VAL A 173 -1.89 10.98 17.57
CA VAL A 173 -0.76 10.92 16.64
C VAL A 173 0.55 10.85 17.41
N ASP A 174 0.71 11.64 18.47
CA ASP A 174 1.88 11.58 19.35
C ASP A 174 2.04 10.19 19.97
N GLU A 175 0.96 9.57 20.43
CA GLU A 175 0.98 8.21 20.98
C GLU A 175 1.52 7.19 19.97
N LEU A 176 1.02 7.25 18.73
CA LEU A 176 1.45 6.37 17.65
C LEU A 176 2.92 6.62 17.24
N VAL A 177 3.33 7.88 17.16
CA VAL A 177 4.71 8.28 16.82
C VAL A 177 5.66 7.85 17.93
N PHE A 178 5.35 8.13 19.20
CA PHE A 178 6.20 7.75 20.34
C PHE A 178 6.31 6.24 20.50
N ALA A 179 5.21 5.50 20.33
CA ALA A 179 5.27 4.04 20.31
C ALA A 179 6.23 3.54 19.23
N LYS A 180 6.21 4.15 18.04
CA LYS A 180 7.08 3.75 16.94
C LYS A 180 8.55 4.10 17.19
N LEU A 181 8.83 5.31 17.66
CA LEU A 181 10.17 5.76 18.02
C LEU A 181 10.75 4.91 19.16
N ASN A 182 9.93 4.54 20.15
CA ASN A 182 10.32 3.65 21.24
C ASN A 182 10.72 2.27 20.72
N ALA A 183 9.91 1.68 19.84
CA ALA A 183 10.22 0.38 19.22
C ALA A 183 11.52 0.44 18.40
N LEU A 184 11.83 1.58 17.80
CA LEU A 184 13.08 1.80 17.06
C LEU A 184 14.25 2.24 17.94
N GLY A 185 14.05 2.49 19.24
CA GLY A 185 15.10 3.05 20.11
C GLY A 185 15.62 4.40 19.61
N ILE A 186 14.73 5.26 19.10
CA ILE A 186 15.04 6.60 18.61
C ILE A 186 14.47 7.60 19.62
N PRO A 187 15.29 8.45 20.25
CA PRO A 187 14.79 9.47 21.16
C PRO A 187 14.05 10.56 20.37
N PRO A 188 13.03 11.20 20.98
CA PRO A 188 12.37 12.35 20.38
C PRO A 188 13.37 13.52 20.22
N SER A 189 13.20 14.29 19.15
CA SER A 189 13.96 15.53 18.97
C SER A 189 13.62 16.53 20.09
N PRO A 190 14.58 17.38 20.50
CA PRO A 190 14.29 18.44 21.46
C PRO A 190 13.24 19.40 20.89
N GLU A 191 12.51 20.07 21.79
CA GLU A 191 11.62 21.16 21.41
C GLU A 191 12.43 22.25 20.69
N CYS A 192 11.86 22.77 19.60
CA CYS A 192 12.48 23.86 18.86
C CYS A 192 12.25 25.19 19.56
N ASP A 193 13.17 26.14 19.36
CA ASP A 193 13.00 27.51 19.85
C ASP A 193 11.84 28.25 19.16
N ASP A 194 11.40 29.36 19.76
CA ASP A 194 10.27 30.14 19.29
C ASP A 194 10.43 30.68 17.86
N ALA A 195 11.64 31.11 17.50
CA ALA A 195 11.90 31.66 16.17
C ALA A 195 11.84 30.55 15.11
N THR A 196 12.32 29.36 15.43
CA THR A 196 12.20 28.16 14.60
C THR A 196 10.75 27.74 14.47
N PHE A 197 9.98 27.74 15.56
CA PHE A 197 8.56 27.38 15.54
C PHE A 197 7.75 28.29 14.62
N ILE A 198 7.75 29.61 14.86
CA ILE A 198 6.91 30.55 14.10
C ILE A 198 7.25 30.53 12.61
N ARG A 199 8.53 30.33 12.28
CA ARG A 199 8.99 30.18 10.89
C ARG A 199 8.40 28.92 10.25
N ARG A 200 8.50 27.76 10.90
CA ARG A 200 7.99 26.48 10.37
C ARG A 200 6.48 26.49 10.26
N ALA A 201 5.77 26.91 11.32
CA ALA A 201 4.32 26.98 11.33
C ALA A 201 3.78 27.88 10.19
N THR A 202 4.38 29.06 9.98
CA THR A 202 3.92 29.97 8.91
C THR A 202 4.24 29.42 7.51
N LEU A 203 5.39 28.75 7.33
CA LEU A 203 5.72 28.12 6.05
C LEU A 203 4.78 26.96 5.74
N ASP A 204 4.50 26.11 6.72
CA ASP A 204 3.71 24.90 6.53
C ASP A 204 2.22 25.19 6.36
N LEU A 205 1.71 26.21 7.07
CA LEU A 205 0.29 26.61 7.04
C LEU A 205 -0.02 27.65 5.97
N CYS A 206 0.85 28.64 5.76
CA CYS A 206 0.56 29.79 4.91
C CYS A 206 1.47 29.88 3.66
N GLY A 207 2.46 29.00 3.51
CA GLY A 207 3.33 28.99 2.33
C GLY A 207 4.25 30.20 2.20
N ARG A 208 4.42 30.98 3.27
CA ARG A 208 5.26 32.18 3.32
C ARG A 208 6.06 32.27 4.61
N LEU A 209 6.95 33.24 4.68
CA LEU A 209 7.63 33.59 5.92
C LEU A 209 6.69 34.39 6.85
N PRO A 210 6.88 34.31 8.18
CA PRO A 210 6.22 35.25 9.08
C PRO A 210 6.69 36.66 8.76
N THR A 211 5.77 37.62 8.87
CA THR A 211 6.15 39.02 8.85
C THR A 211 6.98 39.35 10.10
N ILE A 212 7.74 40.45 10.05
CA ILE A 212 8.53 40.90 11.21
C ILE A 212 7.62 41.11 12.44
N ALA A 213 6.44 41.70 12.22
CA ALA A 213 5.47 41.94 13.29
C ALA A 213 4.93 40.62 13.89
N GLU A 214 4.57 39.64 13.07
CA GLU A 214 4.13 38.31 13.56
C GLU A 214 5.22 37.59 14.35
N ALA A 215 6.45 37.60 13.85
CA ALA A 215 7.58 36.95 14.53
C ALA A 215 7.89 37.62 15.87
N GLN A 216 7.93 38.96 15.92
CA GLN A 216 8.15 39.71 17.15
C GLN A 216 7.03 39.49 18.16
N ALA A 217 5.77 39.55 17.73
CA ALA A 217 4.63 39.32 18.60
C ALA A 217 4.65 37.92 19.21
N PHE A 218 5.00 36.89 18.43
CA PHE A 218 5.10 35.52 18.93
C PHE A 218 6.23 35.34 19.95
N VAL A 219 7.45 35.80 19.61
CA VAL A 219 8.64 35.64 20.46
C VAL A 219 8.50 36.42 21.78
N GLN A 220 7.81 37.56 21.76
CA GLN A 220 7.57 38.37 22.96
C GLN A 220 6.37 37.90 23.79
N SER A 221 5.54 37.01 23.25
CA SER A 221 4.36 36.49 23.96
C SER A 221 4.78 35.59 25.12
N THR A 222 4.15 35.83 26.27
CA THR A 222 4.27 35.01 27.49
C THR A 222 3.01 34.21 27.79
N ALA A 223 2.03 34.22 26.87
CA ALA A 223 0.81 33.46 27.02
C ALA A 223 1.11 31.95 27.05
N GLU A 224 0.45 31.22 27.94
CA GLU A 224 0.64 29.77 28.10
C GLU A 224 0.21 29.00 26.84
N ASP A 225 -0.75 29.53 26.09
CA ASP A 225 -1.34 28.98 24.87
C ASP A 225 -0.80 29.64 23.59
N LYS A 226 0.37 30.29 23.65
CA LYS A 226 0.89 31.07 22.51
C LYS A 226 1.06 30.23 21.23
N TYR A 227 1.37 28.94 21.34
CA TYR A 227 1.57 28.05 20.19
C TYR A 227 0.23 27.73 19.52
N GLU A 228 -0.76 27.30 20.30
CA GLU A 228 -2.10 26.95 19.86
C GLU A 228 -2.81 28.17 19.27
N SER A 229 -2.83 29.29 19.99
CA SER A 229 -3.45 30.53 19.51
C SER A 229 -2.80 31.07 18.22
N THR A 230 -1.50 30.88 18.05
CA THR A 230 -0.80 31.24 16.82
C THR A 230 -1.21 30.35 15.66
N ILE A 231 -1.32 29.03 15.88
CA ILE A 231 -1.79 28.08 14.87
C ILE A 231 -3.22 28.43 14.46
N ASP A 232 -4.13 28.61 15.42
CA ASP A 232 -5.52 28.96 15.16
C ASP A 232 -5.62 30.26 14.35
N ARG A 233 -4.84 31.28 14.72
CA ARG A 233 -4.77 32.52 13.94
C ARG A 233 -4.31 32.26 12.51
N LEU A 234 -3.22 31.51 12.30
CA LEU A 234 -2.69 31.23 10.97
C LEU A 234 -3.72 30.48 10.09
N LEU A 235 -4.45 29.53 10.66
CA LEU A 235 -5.50 28.77 9.95
C LEU A 235 -6.65 29.66 9.46
N THR A 236 -6.94 30.78 10.14
CA THR A 236 -7.98 31.74 9.73
C THR A 236 -7.52 32.75 8.66
N THR A 237 -6.26 32.70 8.22
CA THR A 237 -5.74 33.66 7.24
C THR A 237 -6.12 33.29 5.81
N VAL A 238 -6.24 34.31 4.95
CA VAL A 238 -6.36 34.12 3.50
C VAL A 238 -5.14 33.40 2.93
N ASP A 239 -3.94 33.67 3.47
CA ASP A 239 -2.70 33.00 3.04
C ASP A 239 -2.79 31.47 3.24
N HIS A 240 -3.35 31.01 4.37
CA HIS A 240 -3.59 29.59 4.61
C HIS A 240 -4.55 29.01 3.56
N ALA A 241 -5.69 29.67 3.35
CA ALA A 241 -6.70 29.24 2.39
C ALA A 241 -6.13 29.14 0.97
N GLU A 242 -5.40 30.15 0.50
CA GLU A 242 -4.76 30.16 -0.82
C GLU A 242 -3.68 29.08 -0.94
N PHE A 243 -2.84 28.91 0.09
CA PHE A 243 -1.78 27.92 0.06
C PHE A 243 -2.32 26.49 -0.02
N PHE A 244 -3.33 26.17 0.78
CA PHE A 244 -3.97 24.86 0.74
C PHE A 244 -4.80 24.64 -0.52
N ALA A 245 -5.51 25.66 -1.02
CA ALA A 245 -6.21 25.59 -2.30
C ALA A 245 -5.25 25.28 -3.46
N LYS A 246 -4.02 25.85 -3.43
CA LYS A 246 -2.99 25.56 -4.43
C LYS A 246 -2.46 24.13 -4.34
N LYS A 247 -2.20 23.62 -3.11
CA LYS A 247 -1.82 22.22 -2.88
C LYS A 247 -2.90 21.28 -3.44
N TRP A 248 -4.16 21.51 -3.06
CA TRP A 248 -5.29 20.69 -3.47
C TRP A 248 -5.62 20.81 -4.95
N SER A 249 -5.46 21.99 -5.56
CA SER A 249 -5.59 22.16 -7.01
C SER A 249 -4.58 21.30 -7.77
N THR A 250 -3.37 21.13 -7.23
CA THR A 250 -2.35 20.25 -7.84
C THR A 250 -2.75 18.78 -7.70
N ILE A 251 -3.20 18.38 -6.50
CA ILE A 251 -3.64 17.01 -6.19
C ILE A 251 -4.85 16.62 -7.06
N LEU A 252 -5.84 17.50 -7.17
CA LEU A 252 -7.07 17.33 -7.95
C LEU A 252 -6.89 17.63 -9.44
N ARG A 253 -5.65 17.85 -9.88
CA ARG A 253 -5.28 18.08 -11.29
C ARG A 253 -6.07 19.22 -11.94
N ASN A 254 -6.34 20.29 -11.20
CA ASN A 254 -6.99 21.49 -11.73
C ASN A 254 -6.05 22.20 -12.72
N ARG A 255 -6.19 21.90 -14.02
CA ARG A 255 -5.27 22.30 -15.08
C ARG A 255 -5.95 23.21 -16.10
N ARG A 256 -5.16 24.12 -16.66
CA ARG A 256 -5.57 25.03 -17.74
C ARG A 256 -5.08 24.49 -19.09
N ASP A 257 -5.60 23.34 -19.50
CA ASP A 257 -5.16 22.64 -20.73
C ASP A 257 -5.76 23.26 -22.00
N SER A 258 -6.79 24.10 -21.89
CA SER A 258 -7.33 24.88 -23.02
C SER A 258 -7.93 26.21 -22.57
N ALA A 259 -7.99 27.19 -23.49
CA ALA A 259 -8.63 28.48 -23.25
C ALA A 259 -10.12 28.36 -22.87
N GLY A 260 -10.81 27.35 -23.39
CA GLY A 260 -12.22 27.09 -23.11
C GLY A 260 -12.50 26.59 -21.69
N TYR A 261 -11.48 26.14 -20.95
CA TYR A 261 -11.63 25.60 -19.59
C TYR A 261 -11.12 26.53 -18.48
N GLN A 262 -10.69 27.73 -18.85
CA GLN A 262 -10.11 28.70 -17.93
C GLN A 262 -11.11 29.14 -16.84
N ALA A 263 -12.36 29.43 -17.21
CA ALA A 263 -13.38 29.87 -16.26
C ALA A 263 -13.61 28.83 -15.15
N GLY A 264 -13.75 27.55 -15.52
CA GLY A 264 -13.93 26.47 -14.54
C GLY A 264 -12.70 26.17 -13.70
N THR A 265 -11.50 26.37 -14.26
CA THR A 265 -10.26 26.24 -13.48
C THR A 265 -10.24 27.24 -12.32
N PHE A 266 -10.62 28.50 -12.58
CA PHE A 266 -10.68 29.53 -11.56
C PHE A 266 -11.84 29.32 -10.58
N ALA A 267 -13.05 29.04 -11.09
CA ALA A 267 -14.19 28.79 -10.22
C ALA A 267 -13.95 27.61 -9.26
N PHE A 268 -13.27 26.56 -9.73
CA PHE A 268 -12.91 25.42 -8.89
C PHE A 268 -11.81 25.74 -7.88
N TYR A 269 -10.82 26.57 -8.26
CA TYR A 269 -9.82 27.08 -7.33
C TYR A 269 -10.45 27.96 -6.24
N ASP A 270 -11.36 28.86 -6.62
CA ASP A 270 -12.07 29.73 -5.69
C ASP A 270 -12.93 28.90 -4.72
N TRP A 271 -13.64 27.88 -5.20
CA TRP A 271 -14.37 26.94 -4.34
C TRP A 271 -13.46 26.22 -3.32
N LEU A 272 -12.25 25.80 -3.74
CA LEU A 272 -11.27 25.21 -2.83
C LEU A 272 -10.79 26.24 -1.80
N ARG A 273 -10.40 27.44 -2.24
CA ARG A 273 -9.94 28.53 -1.37
C ARG A 273 -10.99 28.88 -0.33
N ASP A 274 -12.22 29.10 -0.76
CA ASP A 274 -13.32 29.48 0.12
C ASP A 274 -13.63 28.33 1.09
N GLY A 275 -13.57 27.07 0.63
CA GLY A 275 -13.68 25.89 1.49
C GLY A 275 -12.62 25.84 2.60
N PHE A 276 -11.36 26.16 2.31
CA PHE A 276 -10.32 26.23 3.35
C PHE A 276 -10.48 27.45 4.25
N TYR A 277 -10.91 28.59 3.71
CA TYR A 277 -11.13 29.82 4.47
C TYR A 277 -12.29 29.66 5.48
N ASP A 278 -13.39 29.05 5.05
CA ASP A 278 -14.56 28.77 5.88
C ASP A 278 -14.38 27.54 6.79
N ASN A 279 -13.20 26.91 6.77
CA ASN A 279 -12.89 25.68 7.50
C ASN A 279 -13.92 24.55 7.25
N LYS A 280 -14.25 24.34 5.97
CA LYS A 280 -15.20 23.31 5.54
C LYS A 280 -14.73 21.92 6.01
N PRO A 281 -15.59 21.13 6.68
CA PRO A 281 -15.25 19.78 7.08
C PRO A 281 -14.83 18.92 5.88
N TYR A 282 -13.79 18.11 6.07
CA TYR A 282 -13.21 17.29 5.00
C TYR A 282 -14.23 16.34 4.36
N ASP A 283 -15.08 15.72 5.16
CA ASP A 283 -16.15 14.84 4.70
C ASP A 283 -17.16 15.57 3.80
N GLN A 284 -17.49 16.82 4.12
CA GLN A 284 -18.37 17.64 3.29
C GLN A 284 -17.69 18.02 1.97
N MET A 285 -16.42 18.45 2.01
CA MET A 285 -15.64 18.75 0.80
C MET A 285 -15.57 17.54 -0.15
N VAL A 286 -15.30 16.35 0.39
CA VAL A 286 -15.23 15.11 -0.39
C VAL A 286 -16.61 14.71 -0.93
N ASN A 287 -17.66 14.83 -0.11
CA ASN A 287 -19.02 14.55 -0.55
C ASN A 287 -19.43 15.46 -1.72
N GLU A 288 -19.30 16.78 -1.56
CA GLU A 288 -19.60 17.78 -2.60
C GLU A 288 -18.86 17.49 -3.91
N LEU A 289 -17.59 17.08 -3.83
CA LEU A 289 -16.76 16.76 -4.98
C LEU A 289 -17.22 15.47 -5.69
N LEU A 290 -17.45 14.39 -4.94
CA LEU A 290 -17.83 13.09 -5.50
C LEU A 290 -19.26 13.09 -6.05
N THR A 291 -20.16 13.90 -5.49
CA THR A 291 -21.56 14.00 -5.92
C THR A 291 -21.83 15.20 -6.82
N ALA A 292 -20.77 15.88 -7.29
CA ALA A 292 -20.90 17.08 -8.11
C ALA A 292 -21.72 16.82 -9.37
N SER A 293 -22.65 17.72 -9.68
CA SER A 293 -23.49 17.67 -10.87
C SER A 293 -23.93 19.07 -11.30
N GLY A 294 -24.33 19.22 -12.57
CA GLY A 294 -24.72 20.50 -13.15
C GLY A 294 -23.60 21.17 -13.94
N SER A 295 -23.61 22.50 -14.00
CA SER A 295 -22.63 23.30 -14.73
C SER A 295 -21.54 23.82 -13.80
N VAL A 296 -20.38 24.16 -14.37
CA VAL A 296 -19.27 24.80 -13.65
C VAL A 296 -19.70 26.08 -12.94
N ASP A 297 -20.58 26.88 -13.55
CA ASP A 297 -21.02 28.16 -12.99
C ASP A 297 -21.89 28.00 -11.73
N SER A 298 -22.55 26.85 -11.60
CA SER A 298 -23.45 26.55 -10.47
C SER A 298 -22.82 25.61 -9.45
N ASN A 299 -21.90 24.75 -9.88
CA ASN A 299 -21.26 23.73 -9.07
C ASN A 299 -19.81 23.50 -9.56
N PRO A 300 -18.86 24.38 -9.20
CA PRO A 300 -17.49 24.31 -9.68
C PRO A 300 -16.76 22.96 -9.51
N PRO A 301 -17.01 22.17 -8.43
CA PRO A 301 -16.49 20.81 -8.27
C PRO A 301 -16.68 19.85 -9.45
N VAL A 302 -17.67 20.08 -10.34
CA VAL A 302 -17.83 19.29 -11.58
C VAL A 302 -16.60 19.35 -12.49
N THR A 303 -15.73 20.35 -12.30
CA THR A 303 -14.45 20.48 -12.99
C THR A 303 -13.55 19.25 -12.75
N TRP A 304 -13.52 18.67 -11.55
CA TRP A 304 -12.73 17.46 -11.30
C TRP A 304 -13.30 16.25 -12.05
N LEU A 305 -14.62 16.03 -12.03
CA LEU A 305 -15.27 14.93 -12.78
C LEU A 305 -15.06 15.01 -14.30
N ARG A 306 -14.78 16.22 -14.80
CA ARG A 306 -14.39 16.46 -16.20
C ARG A 306 -12.97 15.97 -16.47
N GLU A 307 -12.04 16.16 -15.54
CA GLU A 307 -10.65 15.69 -15.67
C GLU A 307 -10.55 14.17 -15.57
N VAL A 308 -11.32 13.56 -14.66
CA VAL A 308 -11.46 12.09 -14.57
C VAL A 308 -12.62 11.60 -15.43
N ALA A 309 -12.42 11.60 -16.75
CA ALA A 309 -13.50 11.40 -17.72
C ALA A 309 -14.05 9.97 -17.80
N SER A 310 -13.22 8.95 -17.54
CA SER A 310 -13.64 7.54 -17.63
C SER A 310 -14.00 6.98 -16.27
N THR A 311 -14.85 5.95 -16.23
CA THR A 311 -15.21 5.24 -15.00
C THR A 311 -13.96 4.74 -14.27
N GLU A 312 -12.99 4.20 -15.00
CA GLU A 312 -11.73 3.71 -14.45
C GLU A 312 -10.95 4.84 -13.80
N SER A 313 -10.78 5.98 -14.48
CA SER A 313 -10.08 7.12 -13.92
C SER A 313 -10.73 7.65 -12.63
N ARG A 314 -12.06 7.61 -12.53
CA ARG A 314 -12.80 8.03 -11.33
C ARG A 314 -12.59 7.08 -10.16
N VAL A 315 -12.68 5.77 -10.41
CA VAL A 315 -12.44 4.74 -9.39
C VAL A 315 -11.02 4.84 -8.87
N GLU A 316 -10.05 4.89 -9.77
CA GLU A 316 -8.63 4.91 -9.43
C GLU A 316 -8.25 6.20 -8.68
N ASP A 317 -8.70 7.37 -9.16
CA ASP A 317 -8.39 8.66 -8.53
C ASP A 317 -9.13 8.81 -7.18
N ALA A 318 -10.42 8.44 -7.09
CA ALA A 318 -11.15 8.50 -5.83
C ALA A 318 -10.55 7.57 -4.76
N ALA A 319 -10.20 6.35 -5.12
CA ALA A 319 -9.54 5.41 -4.21
C ALA A 319 -8.19 5.96 -3.74
N GLN A 320 -7.38 6.49 -4.64
CA GLN A 320 -6.06 6.99 -4.29
C GLN A 320 -6.12 8.28 -3.45
N LEU A 321 -6.99 9.22 -3.81
CA LEU A 321 -7.08 10.53 -3.18
C LEU A 321 -7.77 10.51 -1.82
N PHE A 322 -8.87 9.77 -1.68
CA PHE A 322 -9.72 9.85 -0.49
C PHE A 322 -9.60 8.62 0.42
N LEU A 323 -9.17 7.48 -0.12
CA LEU A 323 -8.96 6.25 0.66
C LEU A 323 -7.48 5.92 0.86
N GLY A 324 -6.57 6.67 0.22
CA GLY A 324 -5.13 6.40 0.24
C GLY A 324 -4.77 5.07 -0.43
N GLN A 325 -5.64 4.55 -1.30
CA GLN A 325 -5.57 3.19 -1.80
C GLN A 325 -5.32 3.09 -3.31
N ARG A 326 -4.33 2.29 -3.71
CA ARG A 326 -3.98 2.05 -5.12
C ARG A 326 -4.72 0.82 -5.67
N ILE A 327 -5.99 1.00 -6.04
CA ILE A 327 -6.83 -0.12 -6.48
C ILE A 327 -6.61 -0.54 -7.95
N GLN A 328 -5.82 0.19 -8.75
CA GLN A 328 -5.74 -0.05 -10.20
C GLN A 328 -5.29 -1.47 -10.62
N CYS A 329 -4.43 -2.13 -9.85
CA CYS A 329 -4.01 -3.50 -10.18
C CYS A 329 -5.18 -4.49 -10.07
N ALA A 330 -6.12 -4.22 -9.15
CA ALA A 330 -7.33 -5.02 -8.94
C ALA A 330 -8.22 -5.07 -10.20
N ARG A 331 -8.09 -4.10 -11.12
CA ARG A 331 -8.87 -4.04 -12.35
C ARG A 331 -8.73 -5.30 -13.21
N CYS A 332 -7.50 -5.78 -13.38
CA CYS A 332 -7.21 -6.91 -14.27
C CYS A 332 -7.02 -8.24 -13.53
N HIS A 333 -6.57 -8.20 -12.27
CA HIS A 333 -6.31 -9.36 -11.44
C HIS A 333 -6.37 -8.97 -9.96
N HIS A 334 -6.44 -9.92 -9.03
CA HIS A 334 -6.36 -9.60 -7.60
C HIS A 334 -5.09 -8.78 -7.27
N HIS A 335 -5.22 -7.78 -6.40
CA HIS A 335 -4.10 -6.88 -6.12
C HIS A 335 -2.91 -7.67 -5.53
N PRO A 336 -1.70 -7.57 -6.12
CA PRO A 336 -0.61 -8.49 -5.79
C PRO A 336 0.00 -8.26 -4.40
N PHE A 337 -0.30 -7.13 -3.76
CA PHE A 337 0.26 -6.73 -2.46
C PHE A 337 -0.83 -6.40 -1.43
N GLU A 338 -2.11 -6.51 -1.78
CA GLU A 338 -3.21 -6.02 -0.94
C GLU A 338 -4.43 -6.93 -1.05
N LYS A 339 -5.38 -6.75 -0.12
CA LYS A 339 -6.59 -7.58 -0.02
C LYS A 339 -7.64 -7.34 -1.13
N TRP A 340 -7.43 -6.36 -2.00
CA TRP A 340 -8.46 -5.94 -2.96
C TRP A 340 -8.57 -6.89 -4.13
N SER A 341 -9.78 -7.43 -4.33
CA SER A 341 -10.13 -8.31 -5.43
C SER A 341 -10.57 -7.54 -6.66
N GLN A 342 -10.65 -8.25 -7.79
CA GLN A 342 -11.27 -7.69 -9.00
C GLN A 342 -12.75 -7.37 -8.80
N ALA A 343 -13.47 -8.15 -7.98
CA ALA A 343 -14.85 -7.86 -7.64
C ALA A 343 -14.97 -6.52 -6.88
N ASP A 344 -14.07 -6.25 -5.93
CA ASP A 344 -14.06 -4.98 -5.19
C ASP A 344 -13.87 -3.78 -6.12
N TYR A 345 -12.96 -3.90 -7.09
CA TYR A 345 -12.74 -2.87 -8.11
C TYR A 345 -14.03 -2.56 -8.89
N PHE A 346 -14.71 -3.59 -9.42
CA PHE A 346 -15.91 -3.39 -10.23
C PHE A 346 -17.14 -3.00 -9.41
N HIS A 347 -17.23 -3.40 -8.14
CA HIS A 347 -18.23 -2.87 -7.22
C HIS A 347 -18.05 -1.36 -7.00
N MET A 348 -16.82 -0.89 -6.84
CA MET A 348 -16.54 0.56 -6.79
C MET A 348 -16.90 1.24 -8.11
N ALA A 349 -16.56 0.63 -9.24
CA ALA A 349 -16.90 1.15 -10.58
C ALA A 349 -18.40 1.35 -10.80
N ALA A 350 -19.23 0.52 -10.17
CA ALA A 350 -20.69 0.62 -10.28
C ALA A 350 -21.22 1.99 -9.81
N PHE A 351 -20.61 2.62 -8.80
CA PHE A 351 -21.00 3.95 -8.32
C PHE A 351 -20.78 5.06 -9.36
N PHE A 352 -19.78 4.91 -10.24
CA PHE A 352 -19.45 5.91 -11.26
C PHE A 352 -20.05 5.61 -12.64
N SER A 353 -20.66 4.43 -12.83
CA SER A 353 -21.16 3.95 -14.12
C SER A 353 -22.22 4.84 -14.79
N LYS A 354 -22.96 5.63 -13.99
CA LYS A 354 -24.02 6.53 -14.47
C LYS A 354 -23.58 7.99 -14.62
N VAL A 355 -22.31 8.30 -14.36
CA VAL A 355 -21.79 9.68 -14.47
C VAL A 355 -21.48 9.97 -15.94
N THR A 356 -22.33 10.77 -16.58
CA THR A 356 -22.22 11.15 -17.99
C THR A 356 -21.75 12.60 -18.15
N ARG A 357 -21.04 12.89 -19.25
CA ARG A 357 -20.75 14.25 -19.70
C ARG A 357 -21.71 14.58 -20.85
N SER A 358 -22.50 15.64 -20.69
CA SER A 358 -23.33 16.20 -21.77
C SER A 358 -22.62 17.31 -22.49
#